data_AF-A0A1R0KHK3-F1
#
_entry.id   AF-A0A1R0KHK3-F1
#
_cell.length_a   1.000
_cell.length_b   1.000
_cell.length_c   1.000
_cell.angle_alpha   90.00
_cell.angle_beta   90.00
_cell.angle_gamma   90.00
#
_symmetry.space_group_name_H-M   'P 1'
#
loop_
_entity.id
_entity.type
_entity.pdbx_description
1 polymer ?
#
loop_
_entity_poly.entity_id
_entity_poly.type
_entity_poly.pdbx_seq_one_letter_code
_entity_poly.pdbx_strand_id
1 'polypeptide(L)'
;MLAEVQEGHYGLLDDTEKVVVIEDGERARPALDEDIVHHLVANGYLTRCAPGHTMTCVYGIKRRPVLPLQLTRRGRDMLQRWSNLHPLGDTK
;
A
#
# COMPACT_ATOMS: atom_id res chain seq x y z
N MET A 1 -1.12 0.11 7.73
CA MET A 1 -0.23 -0.81 7.01
C MET A 1 -0.92 -1.81 6.08
N LEU A 2 -1.79 -2.75 6.52
CA LEU A 2 -2.56 -3.60 5.57
C LEU A 2 -3.93 -3.01 5.20
N ALA A 3 -4.62 -2.41 6.17
CA ALA A 3 -5.89 -1.71 5.94
C ALA A 3 -5.71 -0.52 4.99
N GLU A 4 -4.66 0.28 5.19
CA GLU A 4 -4.35 1.41 4.29
C GLU A 4 -4.00 0.96 2.86
N VAL A 5 -3.39 -0.22 2.68
CA VAL A 5 -3.19 -0.80 1.34
C VAL A 5 -4.52 -1.25 0.74
N GLN A 6 -5.46 -1.75 1.56
CA GLN A 6 -6.83 -2.04 1.10
C GLN A 6 -7.55 -0.78 0.60
N GLU A 7 -7.30 0.35 1.25
CA GLU A 7 -7.83 1.67 0.88
C GLU A 7 -7.12 2.30 -0.33
N GLY A 8 -6.08 1.65 -0.85
CA GLY A 8 -5.33 2.13 -2.03
C GLY A 8 -4.34 3.25 -1.71
N HIS A 9 -3.96 3.43 -0.44
CA HIS A 9 -3.07 4.50 0.00
C HIS A 9 -1.58 4.21 -0.22
N TYR A 10 -1.20 3.07 -0.79
CA TYR A 10 0.21 2.73 -1.04
C TYR A 10 0.45 2.41 -2.51
N GLY A 11 1.63 2.79 -3.00
CA GLY A 11 2.09 2.47 -4.33
C GLY A 11 3.61 2.39 -4.43
N LEU A 12 4.08 2.05 -5.62
CA LEU A 12 5.49 2.07 -5.99
C LEU A 12 5.72 3.13 -7.05
N LEU A 13 6.80 3.89 -6.94
CA LEU A 13 7.30 4.71 -8.04
C LEU A 13 7.85 3.79 -9.14
N ASP A 14 7.29 3.88 -10.34
CA ASP A 14 7.55 2.97 -11.47
C ASP A 14 9.05 2.87 -11.83
N ASP A 15 9.76 4.00 -11.73
CA ASP A 15 11.16 4.12 -12.14
C ASP A 15 12.18 3.65 -11.08
N THR A 16 11.76 3.51 -9.82
CA THR A 16 12.68 3.38 -8.69
C THR A 16 12.28 2.31 -7.67
N GLU A 17 11.12 1.67 -7.85
CA GLU A 17 10.52 0.72 -6.89
C GLU A 17 10.36 1.26 -5.47
N LYS A 18 10.48 2.58 -5.29
CA LYS A 18 10.32 3.25 -4.00
C LYS A 18 8.88 3.18 -3.55
N VAL A 19 8.70 2.82 -2.28
CA VAL A 19 7.36 2.80 -1.68
C VAL A 19 6.90 4.21 -1.37
N VAL A 20 5.69 4.55 -1.82
CA VAL A 20 5.06 5.84 -1.54
C VAL A 20 3.68 5.65 -0.94
N VAL A 21 3.28 6.64 -0.13
CA VAL A 21 1.91 6.82 0.32
C VAL A 21 1.22 7.76 -0.65
N ILE A 22 0.05 7.36 -1.15
CA ILE A 22 -0.82 8.14 -2.03
C ILE A 22 -1.79 8.92 -1.15
N GLU A 23 -1.77 10.25 -1.28
CA GLU A 23 -2.61 11.18 -0.55
C GLU A 23 -3.62 11.82 -1.51
N ASP A 24 -4.90 11.79 -1.13
CA ASP A 24 -6.02 12.38 -1.88
C ASP A 24 -6.11 11.92 -3.36
N GLY A 25 -5.48 10.80 -3.70
CA GLY A 25 -5.41 10.26 -5.07
C GLY A 25 -4.52 11.05 -6.04
N GLU A 26 -3.97 12.19 -5.65
CA GLU A 26 -3.23 13.10 -6.54
C GLU A 26 -1.77 13.31 -6.13
N ARG A 27 -1.44 13.10 -4.85
CA ARG A 27 -0.11 13.35 -4.30
C ARG A 27 0.52 12.06 -3.82
N ALA A 28 1.84 12.00 -3.87
CA ALA A 28 2.60 10.88 -3.35
C ALA A 28 3.76 11.40 -2.48
N ARG A 29 3.96 10.76 -1.33
CA ARG A 29 5.09 11.03 -0.43
C ARG A 29 5.84 9.74 -0.10
N PRO A 30 7.13 9.80 0.29
CA PRO A 30 7.83 8.61 0.77
C PRO A 30 7.06 7.93 1.90
N ALA A 31 6.96 6.61 1.84
CA ALA A 31 6.48 5.84 2.98
C ALA A 31 7.53 5.85 4.09
N LEU A 32 7.10 6.04 5.33
CA LEU A 32 7.98 5.94 6.50
C LEU A 32 8.35 4.48 6.79
N ASP A 33 7.46 3.56 6.43
CA ASP A 33 7.56 2.13 6.70
C ASP A 33 7.90 1.32 5.44
N GLU A 34 8.77 1.87 4.58
CA GLU A 34 9.14 1.26 3.30
C GLU A 34 9.63 -0.20 3.46
N ASP A 35 10.49 -0.46 4.45
CA ASP A 35 11.03 -1.81 4.72
C ASP A 35 9.93 -2.83 5.02
N ILE A 36 8.88 -2.40 5.73
CA ILE A 36 7.78 -3.29 6.09
C ILE A 36 6.92 -3.59 4.87
N VAL A 37 6.68 -2.58 4.01
CA VAL A 37 5.95 -2.80 2.76
C VAL A 37 6.71 -3.75 1.84
N HIS A 38 8.03 -3.59 1.70
CA HIS A 38 8.88 -4.54 0.95
C HIS A 38 8.82 -5.94 1.54
N HIS A 39 8.85 -6.07 2.87
CA HIS A 39 8.68 -7.37 3.54
C HIS A 39 7.32 -8.00 3.21
N LEU A 40 6.24 -7.23 3.20
CA LEU A 40 4.90 -7.74 2.87
C LEU A 40 4.77 -8.14 1.40
N VAL A 41 5.43 -7.43 0.48
CA VAL A 41 5.54 -7.81 -0.93
C VAL A 41 6.32 -9.11 -1.07
N ALA A 42 7.50 -9.22 -0.45
CA ALA A 42 8.36 -10.40 -0.51
C ALA A 42 7.67 -11.68 0.02
N ASN A 43 6.82 -11.53 1.03
CA ASN A 43 6.03 -12.64 1.59
C ASN A 43 4.72 -12.94 0.81
N GLY A 44 4.45 -12.20 -0.27
CA GLY A 44 3.28 -12.40 -1.13
C GLY A 44 1.96 -11.95 -0.51
N TYR A 45 1.99 -11.04 0.46
CA TYR A 45 0.79 -10.43 1.04
C TYR A 45 0.31 -9.23 0.22
N LEU A 46 1.25 -8.49 -0.38
CA LEU A 46 0.98 -7.40 -1.30
C LEU A 46 1.43 -7.74 -2.71
N THR A 47 0.77 -7.16 -3.70
CA THR A 47 1.21 -7.22 -5.10
C THR A 47 0.93 -5.89 -5.78
N ARG A 48 1.61 -5.64 -6.89
CA ARG A 48 1.33 -4.49 -7.76
C ARG A 48 -0.05 -4.67 -8.40
N CYS A 49 -0.76 -3.57 -8.63
CA CYS A 49 -1.97 -3.60 -9.45
C CYS A 49 -1.68 -4.10 -10.87
N ALA A 50 -2.70 -4.64 -11.52
CA ALA A 50 -2.57 -5.14 -12.89
C ALA A 50 -2.11 -4.01 -13.84
N PRO A 51 -1.33 -4.33 -14.90
CA PRO A 51 -0.94 -3.35 -15.91
C PRO A 51 -2.15 -2.53 -16.38
N GLY A 52 -2.00 -1.20 -16.42
CA GLY A 52 -3.09 -0.27 -16.77
C GLY A 52 -3.72 0.48 -15.58
N HIS A 53 -3.38 0.10 -14.34
CA HIS A 53 -3.79 0.83 -13.13
C HIS A 53 -2.75 1.85 -12.65
N THR A 54 -1.73 2.14 -13.46
CA THR A 54 -0.73 3.16 -13.15
C THR A 54 -1.40 4.52 -13.06
N MET A 55 -1.23 5.18 -11.93
CA MET A 55 -1.72 6.53 -11.68
C MET A 55 -0.57 7.52 -11.76
N THR A 56 -0.87 8.78 -12.06
CA THR A 56 0.13 9.85 -12.07
C THR A 56 -0.07 10.72 -10.85
N CYS A 57 0.90 10.73 -9.93
CA CYS A 57 0.85 11.51 -8.71
C CYS A 57 1.93 12.58 -8.70
N VAL A 58 1.70 13.67 -7.98
CA VAL A 58 2.73 14.68 -7.68
C VAL A 58 3.63 14.14 -6.56
N TYR A 59 4.89 13.88 -6.88
CA TYR A 59 5.93 13.47 -5.93
C TYR A 59 6.98 14.58 -5.81
N GLY A 60 7.02 15.24 -4.65
CA GLY A 60 7.78 16.47 -4.46
C GLY A 60 7.23 17.58 -5.39
N ILE A 61 8.01 17.94 -6.41
CA ILE A 61 7.64 18.97 -7.40
C ILE A 61 7.35 18.41 -8.80
N LYS A 62 7.45 17.08 -9.01
CA LYS A 62 7.29 16.46 -10.33
C LYS A 62 6.11 15.48 -10.33
N ARG A 63 5.41 15.39 -11.45
CA ARG A 63 4.47 14.30 -11.70
C ARG A 63 5.24 13.03 -12.03
N ARG A 64 4.90 11.93 -11.36
CA ARG A 64 5.54 10.62 -11.51
C ARG A 64 4.48 9.53 -11.62
N PRO A 65 4.73 8.49 -12.43
CA PRO A 65 3.91 7.28 -12.42
C PRO A 65 4.06 6.55 -11.08
N VAL A 66 2.92 6.20 -10.49
CA VAL A 66 2.79 5.41 -9.28
C VAL A 66 1.96 4.18 -9.61
N LEU A 67 2.49 3.01 -9.29
CA LEU A 67 1.84 1.72 -9.39
C LEU A 67 1.19 1.40 -8.05
N PRO A 68 -0.15 1.45 -7.91
CA PRO A 68 -0.79 1.14 -6.65
C PRO A 68 -0.49 -0.29 -6.20
N LEU A 69 -0.36 -0.48 -4.90
CA LEU A 69 -0.30 -1.79 -4.28
C LEU A 69 -1.71 -2.25 -3.91
N GLN A 70 -1.91 -3.56 -4.00
CA GLN A 70 -3.15 -4.21 -3.62
C GLN A 70 -2.87 -5.44 -2.76
N LEU A 71 -3.81 -5.79 -1.90
CA LEU A 71 -3.76 -7.03 -1.13
C LEU A 71 -3.93 -8.24 -2.05
N THR A 72 -3.07 -9.25 -1.88
CA THR A 72 -3.33 -10.58 -2.44
C THR A 72 -4.44 -11.27 -1.67
N ARG A 73 -4.91 -12.44 -2.15
CA ARG A 73 -5.83 -13.29 -1.36
C ARG A 73 -5.25 -13.59 0.02
N ARG A 74 -3.97 -13.96 0.09
CA ARG A 74 -3.26 -14.23 1.34
C ARG A 74 -3.16 -12.99 2.23
N GLY A 75 -2.92 -11.81 1.63
CA GLY A 75 -2.93 -10.52 2.33
C GLY A 75 -4.28 -10.20 2.96
N ARG A 76 -5.38 -10.41 2.21
CA ARG A 76 -6.75 -10.24 2.72
C ARG A 76 -7.06 -11.22 3.86
N ASP A 77 -6.71 -12.49 3.71
CA ASP A 77 -6.91 -13.51 4.75
C ASP A 77 -6.15 -13.16 6.03
N MET A 78 -4.92 -12.64 5.89
CA MET A 78 -4.13 -12.16 7.02
C MET A 78 -4.78 -10.95 7.69
N LEU A 79 -5.16 -9.92 6.92
CA LEU A 79 -5.85 -8.74 7.46
C LEU A 79 -7.14 -9.12 8.20
N GLN A 80 -7.93 -10.03 7.64
CA GLN A 80 -9.15 -10.53 8.26
C GLN A 80 -8.84 -11.27 9.58
N ARG A 81 -7.80 -12.10 9.63
CA ARG A 81 -7.37 -12.77 10.86
C ARG A 81 -6.96 -11.78 11.94
N TRP A 82 -6.19 -10.75 11.59
CA TRP A 82 -5.79 -9.71 12.54
C TRP A 82 -6.98 -8.88 13.03
N SER A 83 -7.88 -8.50 12.14
CA SER A 83 -9.13 -7.81 12.50
C SER A 83 -9.98 -8.64 13.47
N ASN A 84 -10.09 -9.95 13.21
CA ASN A 84 -10.81 -10.90 14.07
C ASN A 84 -10.09 -11.24 15.38
N LEU A 85 -8.81 -10.87 15.54
CA LEU A 85 -8.08 -10.96 16.82
C LEU A 85 -8.27 -9.71 17.68
N HIS A 86 -8.88 -8.65 17.14
CA HIS A 86 -9.32 -7.45 17.84
C HIS A 86 -10.84 -7.35 18.16
N PRO A 87 -11.62 -8.40 18.54
CA PRO A 87 -13.01 -8.19 18.95
C PRO A 87 -13.19 -7.67 20.39
N LEU A 88 -12.12 -7.45 21.16
CA LEU A 88 -12.20 -7.19 22.61
C LEU A 88 -11.13 -6.17 23.09
N GLY A 89 -11.01 -5.02 22.41
CA GLY A 89 -10.03 -3.98 22.74
C GLY A 89 -10.60 -2.67 23.29
N ASP A 90 -11.86 -2.33 22.98
CA ASP A 90 -12.49 -1.08 23.42
C ASP A 90 -13.62 -1.39 24.41
N THR A 91 -13.24 -1.57 25.66
CA THR A 91 -14.14 -1.29 26.78
C THR A 91 -13.34 -0.55 27.84
N LYS A 92 -13.22 0.77 27.67
CA LYS A 92 -13.15 1.72 28.78
C LYS A 92 -13.48 3.13 28.33
#